data_AF-A0A7X8E0E3-F1
#
_entry.id   AF-A0A7X8E0E3-F1
#
_cell.length_a   1.000
_cell.length_b   1.000
_cell.length_c   1.000
_cell.angle_alpha   90.00
_cell.angle_beta   90.00
_cell.angle_gamma   90.00
#
_symmetry.space_group_name_H-M   'P 1'
#
loop_
_entity.id
_entity.type
_entity.pdbx_description
1 polymer ?
#
loop_
_entity_poly.entity_id
_entity_poly.type
_entity_poly.pdbx_seq_one_letter_code
_entity_poly.pdbx_strand_id
1 'polypeptide(L)'
;MDNNNIEIKHHGAVRGVTGSCHELKVHEAGILIDCGLFQGSDYRTDLSIEFEIAHIRALVVTHVHIDHVGRIPYLLIAGFTGPIYCSEPSALLLPAMLEDALKIGFTRNQQLIDRVLAQLKGQIRALPYGQWQTVANTEIKVRLQRAGHILGSAYVECEALGQRIVFSGDLGAPHSPLLMAPKPPRRCDVLVLESTYGDQDHESRFDRRLRLKAVIEHALADGGTLLIPAFSLGRTQDLLYEIESLIAEFGQHCAAPNLAWRQLEIVVDSPLAANFTALYRKLKPFWNKEAQARLEEGRHPLAFEQLTVVDSHQDHLHAVQYLARSRKPFVVLAGSGMCTGGRVINYLKA
;
A
#
# COMPACT_ATOMS: atom_id res chain seq x y z
N MET A 1 38.20 -17.90 -17.79
CA MET A 1 37.36 -16.89 -18.46
C MET A 1 35.95 -17.09 -17.93
N ASP A 2 35.67 -16.63 -16.72
CA ASP A 2 34.31 -16.72 -16.13
C ASP A 2 33.85 -15.29 -15.87
N ASN A 3 33.35 -14.64 -16.93
CA ASN A 3 32.89 -13.24 -16.84
C ASN A 3 31.36 -13.16 -16.64
N ASN A 4 30.72 -14.21 -16.14
CA ASN A 4 29.30 -14.21 -15.77
C ASN A 4 29.12 -13.70 -14.33
N ASN A 5 29.22 -12.38 -14.13
CA ASN A 5 29.03 -11.81 -12.79
C ASN A 5 27.61 -11.24 -12.64
N ILE A 6 26.78 -11.96 -11.88
CA ILE A 6 25.53 -11.46 -11.31
C ILE A 6 25.76 -11.25 -9.82
N GLU A 7 25.49 -10.06 -9.30
CA GLU A 7 25.64 -9.71 -7.89
C GLU A 7 24.33 -9.12 -7.36
N ILE A 8 23.95 -9.50 -6.14
CA ILE A 8 22.84 -8.88 -5.41
C ILE A 8 23.43 -8.09 -4.24
N LYS A 9 23.15 -6.79 -4.18
CA LYS A 9 23.51 -5.94 -3.03
C LYS A 9 22.25 -5.51 -2.31
N HIS A 10 22.29 -5.52 -0.99
CA HIS A 10 21.18 -5.06 -0.17
C HIS A 10 21.55 -3.73 0.49
N HIS A 11 20.85 -2.67 0.11
CA HIS A 11 21.03 -1.31 0.63
C HIS A 11 20.09 -1.01 1.82
N GLY A 12 19.12 -1.89 2.06
CA GLY A 12 18.20 -1.84 3.20
C GLY A 12 17.36 -3.11 3.36
N ALA A 13 16.51 -3.16 4.39
CA ALA A 13 15.63 -4.27 4.76
C ALA A 13 16.30 -5.66 4.87
N VAL A 14 17.52 -5.73 5.44
CA VAL A 14 18.23 -7.02 5.65
C VAL A 14 17.97 -7.62 7.03
N ARG A 15 17.90 -6.77 8.06
CA ARG A 15 17.69 -7.16 9.47
C ARG A 15 16.51 -6.44 10.12
N GLY A 16 15.74 -5.73 9.30
CA GLY A 16 14.59 -4.93 9.70
C GLY A 16 13.50 -5.02 8.64
N VAL A 17 12.33 -4.46 8.92
CA VAL A 17 11.16 -4.56 8.05
C VAL A 17 11.17 -3.47 6.99
N THR A 18 11.64 -2.28 7.34
CA THR A 18 11.47 -1.09 6.50
C THR A 18 12.74 -0.66 5.77
N GLY A 19 12.59 0.24 4.80
CA GLY A 19 13.69 0.75 4.00
C GLY A 19 14.15 -0.22 2.92
N SER A 20 13.21 -0.94 2.30
CA SER A 20 13.50 -1.89 1.23
C SER A 20 14.24 -1.20 0.09
N CYS A 21 15.41 -1.72 -0.23
CA CYS A 21 16.23 -1.27 -1.35
C CYS A 21 17.28 -2.34 -1.65
N HIS A 22 17.16 -2.95 -2.83
CA HIS A 22 18.08 -3.97 -3.31
C HIS A 22 18.59 -3.60 -4.68
N GLU A 23 19.77 -4.09 -5.04
CA GLU A 23 20.40 -3.88 -6.32
C GLU A 23 20.70 -5.23 -6.96
N LEU A 24 20.27 -5.40 -8.20
CA LEU A 24 20.72 -6.49 -9.07
C LEU A 24 21.72 -5.92 -10.06
N LYS A 25 22.99 -6.31 -9.92
CA LYS A 25 24.09 -5.88 -10.79
C LYS A 25 24.48 -7.01 -11.73
N VAL A 26 24.59 -6.67 -13.02
CA VAL A 26 25.05 -7.55 -14.09
C VAL A 26 26.15 -6.83 -14.86
N HIS A 27 27.37 -7.36 -14.80
CA HIS A 27 28.57 -6.66 -15.27
C HIS A 27 28.69 -5.25 -14.63
N GLU A 28 28.69 -4.19 -15.44
CA GLU A 28 28.78 -2.79 -15.00
C GLU A 28 27.42 -2.08 -14.91
N ALA A 29 26.29 -2.78 -15.11
CA ALA A 29 24.96 -2.19 -15.06
C ALA A 29 24.18 -2.73 -13.87
N GLY A 30 23.58 -1.84 -13.08
CA GLY A 30 22.70 -2.20 -11.97
C GLY A 30 21.26 -1.77 -12.21
N ILE A 31 20.31 -2.47 -11.61
CA ILE A 31 18.95 -1.99 -11.40
C ILE A 31 18.63 -2.02 -9.91
N LEU A 32 17.86 -1.06 -9.44
CA LEU A 32 17.32 -1.08 -8.09
C LEU A 32 15.95 -1.78 -8.08
N ILE A 33 15.71 -2.55 -7.04
CA ILE A 33 14.39 -3.06 -6.64
C ILE A 33 14.03 -2.33 -5.35
N ASP A 34 12.99 -1.50 -5.45
CA ASP A 34 12.53 -0.58 -4.40
C ASP A 34 13.58 0.47 -3.94
N CYS A 35 13.09 1.53 -3.30
CA CYS A 35 13.87 2.60 -2.69
C CYS A 35 13.05 3.24 -1.57
N GLY A 36 12.97 2.53 -0.43
CA GLY A 36 12.04 2.80 0.65
C GLY A 36 12.57 3.61 1.82
N LEU A 37 11.68 4.27 2.56
CA LEU A 37 12.03 4.93 3.83
C LEU A 37 12.15 3.94 4.99
N PHE A 38 13.07 4.21 5.89
CA PHE A 38 13.15 3.50 7.16
C PHE A 38 12.17 4.11 8.17
N GLN A 39 11.33 3.28 8.80
CA GLN A 39 10.31 3.70 9.76
C GLN A 39 10.37 2.87 11.04
N GLY A 40 9.69 3.36 12.08
CA GLY A 40 9.58 2.64 13.35
C GLY A 40 10.94 2.39 13.99
N SER A 41 11.21 1.13 14.36
CA SER A 41 12.48 0.72 14.97
C SER A 41 13.69 0.86 14.04
N ASP A 42 13.48 0.90 12.73
CA ASP A 42 14.56 1.02 11.75
C ASP A 42 14.86 2.49 11.39
N TYR A 43 14.11 3.44 11.96
CA TYR A 43 14.15 4.86 11.60
C TYR A 43 15.58 5.41 11.49
N ARG A 44 15.82 6.16 10.40
CA ARG A 44 17.06 6.89 10.17
C ARG A 44 16.79 8.37 10.00
N THR A 45 17.62 9.20 10.63
CA THR A 45 17.57 10.66 10.47
C THR A 45 18.12 11.08 9.11
N ASP A 46 19.18 10.42 8.64
CA ASP A 46 19.71 10.62 7.29
C ASP A 46 19.01 9.67 6.32
N LEU A 47 18.41 10.27 5.29
CA LEU A 47 17.65 9.58 4.25
C LEU A 47 18.35 9.67 2.89
N SER A 48 19.54 10.28 2.84
CA SER A 48 20.36 10.42 1.64
C SER A 48 20.76 9.06 1.06
N ILE A 49 21.06 9.02 -0.25
CA ILE A 49 21.52 7.80 -0.90
C ILE A 49 23.02 7.62 -0.61
N GLU A 50 23.34 6.58 0.16
CA GLU A 50 24.70 6.31 0.69
C GLU A 50 25.55 5.42 -0.26
N PHE A 51 25.00 5.02 -1.41
CA PHE A 51 25.65 4.14 -2.38
C PHE A 51 25.81 4.83 -3.74
N GLU A 52 26.77 4.36 -4.53
CA GLU A 52 26.99 4.87 -5.89
C GLU A 52 25.79 4.59 -6.79
N ILE A 53 25.34 5.59 -7.55
CA ILE A 53 24.19 5.46 -8.46
C ILE A 53 24.55 5.56 -9.94
N ALA A 54 25.80 5.83 -10.28
CA ALA A 54 26.22 6.11 -11.67
C ALA A 54 25.97 4.92 -12.61
N HIS A 55 26.09 3.69 -12.09
CA HIS A 55 25.83 2.45 -12.82
C HIS A 55 24.37 2.01 -12.80
N ILE A 56 23.52 2.64 -11.99
CA ILE A 56 22.10 2.28 -11.84
C ILE A 56 21.31 2.78 -13.05
N ARG A 57 20.78 1.83 -13.82
CA ARG A 57 20.10 2.11 -15.09
C ARG A 57 18.59 2.25 -14.96
N ALA A 58 18.00 1.65 -13.94
CA ALA A 58 16.56 1.73 -13.69
C ALA A 58 16.23 1.45 -12.22
N LEU A 59 15.04 1.85 -11.83
CA LEU A 59 14.38 1.44 -10.60
C LEU A 59 13.15 0.61 -10.95
N VAL A 60 12.92 -0.50 -10.25
CA VAL A 60 11.72 -1.31 -10.34
C VAL A 60 11.02 -1.28 -8.99
N VAL A 61 9.76 -0.86 -8.98
CA VAL A 61 8.95 -0.74 -7.76
C VAL A 61 8.02 -1.94 -7.64
N THR A 62 8.13 -2.67 -6.53
CA THR A 62 7.26 -3.80 -6.18
C THR A 62 5.85 -3.30 -5.88
N HIS A 63 5.74 -2.30 -5.01
CA HIS A 63 4.49 -1.69 -4.60
C HIS A 63 4.73 -0.32 -3.97
N VAL A 64 3.66 0.41 -3.63
CA VAL A 64 3.74 1.84 -3.30
C VAL A 64 3.62 2.14 -1.80
N HIS A 65 3.91 1.17 -0.92
CA HIS A 65 4.09 1.52 0.49
C HIS A 65 5.39 2.30 0.69
N ILE A 66 5.40 3.16 1.69
CA ILE A 66 6.42 4.20 1.81
C ILE A 66 7.81 3.64 2.17
N ASP A 67 7.84 2.52 2.84
CA ASP A 67 9.01 1.70 3.14
C ASP A 67 9.55 0.91 1.93
N HIS A 68 8.93 1.08 0.76
CA HIS A 68 9.41 0.61 -0.55
C HIS A 68 9.66 1.75 -1.56
N VAL A 69 9.02 2.92 -1.41
CA VAL A 69 9.14 4.01 -2.40
C VAL A 69 9.59 5.35 -1.83
N GLY A 70 9.56 5.53 -0.52
CA GLY A 70 9.68 6.85 0.10
C GLY A 70 11.04 7.53 -0.06
N ARG A 71 12.09 6.80 -0.42
CA ARG A 71 13.41 7.37 -0.73
C ARG A 71 13.60 7.73 -2.20
N ILE A 72 12.63 7.44 -3.08
CA ILE A 72 12.69 7.84 -4.49
C ILE A 72 12.99 9.34 -4.65
N PRO A 73 12.36 10.29 -3.93
CA PRO A 73 12.73 11.71 -4.02
C PRO A 73 14.22 11.99 -3.73
N TYR A 74 14.81 11.31 -2.75
CA TYR A 74 16.22 11.42 -2.42
C TYR A 74 17.11 10.82 -3.50
N LEU A 75 16.68 9.72 -4.12
CA LEU A 75 17.34 9.12 -5.28
C LEU A 75 17.35 10.06 -6.49
N LEU A 76 16.24 10.77 -6.74
CA LEU A 76 16.18 11.78 -7.81
C LEU A 76 17.13 12.96 -7.54
N ILE A 77 17.20 13.43 -6.29
CA ILE A 77 18.09 14.51 -5.87
C ILE A 77 19.56 14.10 -5.96
N ALA A 78 19.88 12.83 -5.67
CA ALA A 78 21.22 12.28 -5.81
C ALA A 78 21.69 12.20 -7.28
N GLY A 79 20.78 12.40 -8.25
CA GLY A 79 21.11 12.48 -9.68
C GLY A 79 20.60 11.33 -10.54
N PHE A 80 19.71 10.47 -10.01
CA PHE A 80 19.14 9.37 -10.79
C PHE A 80 18.23 9.87 -11.93
N THR A 81 18.56 9.50 -13.15
CA THR A 81 17.87 9.93 -14.38
C THR A 81 17.15 8.79 -15.11
N GLY A 82 17.31 7.54 -14.65
CA GLY A 82 16.75 6.36 -15.30
C GLY A 82 15.22 6.23 -15.19
N PRO A 83 14.61 5.32 -15.97
CA PRO A 83 13.19 4.98 -15.85
C PRO A 83 12.85 4.29 -14.52
N ILE A 84 11.61 4.49 -14.09
CA ILE A 84 11.01 3.85 -12.90
C ILE A 84 9.90 2.92 -13.36
N TYR A 85 10.17 1.62 -13.38
CA TYR A 85 9.23 0.60 -13.79
C TYR A 85 8.33 0.18 -12.62
N CYS A 86 7.03 0.07 -12.86
CA CYS A 86 6.06 -0.40 -11.86
C CYS A 86 4.83 -0.96 -12.57
N SER A 87 3.93 -1.61 -11.82
CA SER A 87 2.67 -2.09 -12.40
C SER A 87 1.77 -0.93 -12.85
N GLU A 88 0.82 -1.18 -13.75
CA GLU A 88 -0.14 -0.16 -14.19
C GLU A 88 -0.93 0.48 -13.02
N PRO A 89 -1.41 -0.27 -12.01
CA PRO A 89 -1.99 0.36 -10.83
C PRO A 89 -0.95 1.17 -10.03
N SER A 90 0.25 0.63 -9.79
CA SER A 90 1.30 1.36 -9.05
C SER A 90 1.70 2.66 -9.75
N ALA A 91 1.69 2.73 -11.08
CA ALA A 91 1.96 3.96 -11.84
C ALA A 91 0.95 5.09 -11.53
N LEU A 92 -0.32 4.73 -11.27
CA LEU A 92 -1.35 5.69 -10.85
C LEU A 92 -1.22 6.07 -9.37
N LEU A 93 -0.85 5.11 -8.53
CA LEU A 93 -0.83 5.27 -7.07
C LEU A 93 0.45 5.94 -6.55
N LEU A 94 1.59 5.72 -7.20
CA LEU A 94 2.92 6.17 -6.76
C LEU A 94 3.03 7.69 -6.61
N PRO A 95 2.56 8.53 -7.57
CA PRO A 95 2.63 9.98 -7.40
C PRO A 95 1.83 10.48 -6.19
N ALA A 96 0.67 9.89 -5.93
CA ALA A 96 -0.17 10.25 -4.79
C ALA A 96 0.50 9.88 -3.45
N MET A 97 1.15 8.72 -3.37
CA MET A 97 1.92 8.34 -2.18
C MET A 97 3.08 9.30 -1.91
N LEU A 98 3.88 9.59 -2.93
CA LEU A 98 5.06 10.42 -2.77
C LEU A 98 4.72 11.89 -2.53
N GLU A 99 3.62 12.39 -3.09
CA GLU A 99 3.13 13.73 -2.77
C GLU A 99 2.82 13.89 -1.28
N ASP A 100 2.11 12.92 -0.68
CA ASP A 100 1.77 12.92 0.74
C ASP A 100 3.03 12.81 1.62
N ALA A 101 3.91 11.86 1.30
CA ALA A 101 5.17 11.69 2.01
C ALA A 101 6.06 12.95 1.97
N LEU A 102 6.11 13.63 0.82
CA LEU A 102 6.86 14.87 0.66
C LEU A 102 6.28 15.99 1.54
N LYS A 103 4.94 16.13 1.57
CA LYS A 103 4.23 17.15 2.38
C LYS A 103 4.42 16.94 3.88
N ILE A 104 4.47 15.69 4.34
CA ILE A 104 4.56 15.36 5.76
C ILE A 104 6.01 15.38 6.25
N GLY A 105 6.93 14.74 5.52
CA GLY A 105 8.27 14.40 6.03
C GLY A 105 9.45 15.10 5.36
N PHE A 106 9.28 15.65 4.14
CA PHE A 106 10.40 16.14 3.34
C PHE A 106 10.52 17.67 3.32
N THR A 107 9.47 18.36 2.88
CA THR A 107 9.48 19.81 2.73
C THR A 107 8.07 20.38 2.74
N ARG A 108 7.94 21.63 3.17
CA ARG A 108 6.72 22.43 2.97
C ARG A 108 6.77 23.29 1.71
N ASN A 109 7.88 23.26 0.97
CA ASN A 109 8.05 24.04 -0.26
C ASN A 109 7.32 23.37 -1.43
N GLN A 110 6.12 23.88 -1.75
CA GLN A 110 5.28 23.36 -2.83
C GLN A 110 5.99 23.32 -4.19
N GLN A 111 6.82 24.33 -4.53
CA GLN A 111 7.53 24.36 -5.82
C GLN A 111 8.57 23.24 -5.94
N LEU A 112 9.20 22.83 -4.83
CA LEU A 112 10.11 21.70 -4.84
C LEU A 112 9.35 20.39 -5.01
N ILE A 113 8.23 20.24 -4.29
CA ILE A 113 7.34 19.07 -4.41
C ILE A 113 6.88 18.90 -5.86
N ASP A 114 6.38 19.97 -6.47
CA ASP A 114 5.86 19.95 -7.85
C ASP A 114 6.95 19.56 -8.85
N ARG A 115 8.18 20.06 -8.68
CA ARG A 115 9.33 19.69 -9.53
C ARG A 115 9.70 18.22 -9.39
N VAL A 116 9.81 17.70 -8.16
CA VAL A 116 10.10 16.28 -7.92
C VAL A 116 9.01 15.40 -8.51
N LEU A 117 7.73 15.75 -8.30
CA LEU A 117 6.60 15.00 -8.85
C LEU A 117 6.54 15.05 -10.38
N ALA A 118 6.89 16.18 -11.00
CA ALA A 118 6.97 16.29 -12.45
C ALA A 118 8.07 15.39 -13.03
N GLN A 119 9.26 15.39 -12.42
CA GLN A 119 10.35 14.49 -12.81
C GLN A 119 9.96 13.02 -12.64
N LEU A 120 9.41 12.66 -11.47
CA LEU A 120 8.90 11.32 -11.17
C LEU A 120 7.92 10.85 -12.26
N LYS A 121 6.89 11.65 -12.57
CA LYS A 121 5.89 11.31 -13.60
C LYS A 121 6.52 11.11 -14.97
N GLY A 122 7.54 11.90 -15.33
CA GLY A 122 8.28 11.77 -16.58
C GLY A 122 9.12 10.48 -16.67
N GLN A 123 9.54 9.92 -15.53
CA GLN A 123 10.36 8.71 -15.45
C GLN A 123 9.55 7.42 -15.27
N ILE A 124 8.30 7.49 -14.78
CA ILE A 124 7.45 6.31 -14.59
C ILE A 124 7.18 5.59 -15.92
N ARG A 125 7.34 4.28 -15.91
CA ARG A 125 7.01 3.36 -17.01
C ARG A 125 6.12 2.24 -16.45
N ALA A 126 4.82 2.32 -16.76
CA ALA A 126 3.86 1.31 -16.38
C ALA A 126 4.09 0.03 -17.18
N LEU A 127 4.14 -1.11 -16.49
CA LEU A 127 4.27 -2.43 -17.09
C LEU A 127 3.01 -3.28 -16.81
N PRO A 128 2.46 -3.96 -17.83
CA PRO A 128 1.43 -4.95 -17.61
C PRO A 128 2.01 -6.17 -16.88
N TYR A 129 1.19 -6.80 -16.05
CA TYR A 129 1.57 -8.03 -15.37
C TYR A 129 1.83 -9.19 -16.35
N GLY A 130 2.75 -10.07 -15.99
CA GLY A 130 3.01 -11.31 -16.73
C GLY A 130 3.81 -11.14 -18.02
N GLN A 131 4.22 -9.91 -18.37
CA GLN A 131 5.01 -9.62 -19.58
C GLN A 131 6.48 -9.34 -19.23
N TRP A 132 7.39 -9.96 -19.98
CA TRP A 132 8.82 -9.69 -19.89
C TRP A 132 9.16 -8.38 -20.58
N GLN A 133 10.00 -7.56 -19.94
CA GLN A 133 10.44 -6.26 -20.43
C GLN A 133 11.93 -6.12 -20.23
N THR A 134 12.66 -5.78 -21.30
CA THR A 134 14.08 -5.43 -21.20
C THR A 134 14.21 -4.06 -20.54
N VAL A 135 15.01 -3.98 -19.48
CA VAL A 135 15.13 -2.77 -18.65
C VAL A 135 16.24 -1.89 -19.17
N ALA A 136 15.91 -0.64 -19.53
CA ALA A 136 16.89 0.41 -19.87
C ALA A 136 18.03 -0.02 -20.82
N ASN A 137 17.73 -0.87 -21.80
CA ASN A 137 18.69 -1.46 -22.74
C ASN A 137 19.85 -2.24 -22.08
N THR A 138 19.63 -2.75 -20.87
CA THR A 138 20.55 -3.68 -20.19
C THR A 138 20.26 -5.12 -20.61
N GLU A 139 21.11 -6.05 -20.17
CA GLU A 139 20.88 -7.49 -20.32
C GLU A 139 19.83 -8.05 -19.35
N ILE A 140 19.27 -7.19 -18.48
CA ILE A 140 18.29 -7.57 -17.46
C ILE A 140 16.89 -7.42 -18.04
N LYS A 141 16.13 -8.51 -18.02
CA LYS A 141 14.69 -8.51 -18.28
C LYS A 141 13.94 -8.62 -16.96
N VAL A 142 12.86 -7.87 -16.82
CA VAL A 142 11.97 -7.94 -15.66
C VAL A 142 10.57 -8.32 -16.06
N ARG A 143 9.86 -9.01 -15.17
CA ARG A 143 8.45 -9.32 -15.29
C ARG A 143 7.77 -9.15 -13.95
N LEU A 144 6.71 -8.34 -13.94
CA LEU A 144 5.90 -8.12 -12.75
C LEU A 144 4.82 -9.19 -12.65
N GLN A 145 4.70 -9.82 -11.50
CA GLN A 145 3.65 -10.79 -11.20
C GLN A 145 2.90 -10.33 -9.95
N ARG A 146 1.63 -10.69 -9.82
CA ARG A 146 0.81 -10.19 -8.71
C ARG A 146 1.31 -10.74 -7.36
N ALA A 147 1.60 -9.85 -6.42
CA ALA A 147 1.98 -10.20 -5.05
C ALA A 147 0.78 -10.26 -4.09
N GLY A 148 -0.32 -9.59 -4.43
CA GLY A 148 -1.58 -9.67 -3.67
C GLY A 148 -1.55 -8.96 -2.31
N HIS A 149 -0.53 -8.16 -2.02
CA HIS A 149 -0.36 -7.37 -0.78
C HIS A 149 -1.23 -6.12 -0.74
N ILE A 150 -1.09 -5.28 -1.75
CA ILE A 150 -1.95 -4.13 -2.04
C ILE A 150 -2.31 -4.07 -3.52
N LEU A 151 -3.27 -3.23 -3.91
CA LEU A 151 -3.61 -3.07 -5.32
C LEU A 151 -2.41 -2.47 -6.07
N GLY A 152 -1.96 -3.16 -7.12
CA GLY A 152 -0.72 -2.79 -7.83
C GLY A 152 0.54 -3.51 -7.34
N SER A 153 0.50 -4.19 -6.20
CA SER A 153 1.67 -4.93 -5.71
C SER A 153 2.12 -6.02 -6.68
N ALA A 154 3.45 -6.16 -6.77
CA ALA A 154 4.09 -7.14 -7.61
C ALA A 154 5.33 -7.74 -6.95
N TYR A 155 5.51 -9.04 -7.14
CA TYR A 155 6.85 -9.62 -7.06
C TYR A 155 7.52 -9.47 -8.43
N VAL A 156 8.83 -9.27 -8.41
CA VAL A 156 9.63 -8.98 -9.59
C VAL A 156 10.45 -10.22 -9.93
N GLU A 157 10.19 -10.79 -11.09
CA GLU A 157 11.09 -11.78 -11.67
C GLU A 157 12.11 -11.07 -12.57
N CYS A 158 13.39 -11.30 -12.33
CA CYS A 158 14.50 -10.81 -13.14
C CYS A 158 15.15 -11.99 -13.88
N GLU A 159 15.46 -11.82 -15.17
CA GLU A 159 16.21 -12.78 -15.98
C GLU A 159 17.44 -12.10 -16.56
N ALA A 160 18.62 -12.66 -16.27
CA ALA A 160 19.92 -12.18 -16.75
C ALA A 160 20.91 -13.35 -16.85
N LEU A 161 21.75 -13.37 -17.89
CA LEU A 161 22.78 -14.40 -18.13
C LEU A 161 22.29 -15.86 -17.92
N GLY A 162 21.03 -16.13 -18.26
CA GLY A 162 20.40 -17.45 -18.12
C GLY A 162 19.88 -17.80 -16.71
N GLN A 163 20.10 -16.95 -15.70
CA GLN A 163 19.59 -17.13 -14.34
C GLN A 163 18.31 -16.33 -14.09
N ARG A 164 17.46 -16.83 -13.19
CA ARG A 164 16.26 -16.16 -12.70
C ARG A 164 16.36 -15.82 -11.22
N ILE A 165 16.34 -14.53 -10.93
CA ILE A 165 16.33 -13.97 -9.58
C ILE A 165 14.94 -13.40 -9.32
N VAL A 166 14.32 -13.73 -8.20
CA VAL A 166 12.99 -13.24 -7.83
C VAL A 166 13.08 -12.42 -6.56
N PHE A 167 12.53 -11.21 -6.60
CA PHE A 167 12.34 -10.35 -5.42
C PHE A 167 10.85 -10.35 -5.10
N SER A 168 10.46 -10.81 -3.92
CA SER A 168 9.05 -10.95 -3.56
C SER A 168 8.34 -9.60 -3.42
N GLY A 169 9.06 -8.56 -2.96
CA GLY A 169 8.40 -7.46 -2.27
C GLY A 169 7.60 -8.00 -1.09
N ASP A 170 6.51 -7.33 -0.76
CA ASP A 170 5.57 -7.83 0.24
C ASP A 170 4.52 -8.73 -0.40
N LEU A 171 4.23 -9.84 0.26
CA LEU A 171 3.28 -10.84 -0.21
C LEU A 171 1.99 -10.78 0.60
N GLY A 172 0.86 -10.70 -0.10
CA GLY A 172 -0.43 -10.72 0.55
C GLY A 172 -0.97 -12.11 0.78
N ALA A 173 -1.83 -12.22 1.80
CA ALA A 173 -2.54 -13.46 2.09
C ALA A 173 -3.48 -13.86 0.93
N PRO A 174 -3.72 -15.17 0.74
CA PRO A 174 -4.79 -15.66 -0.12
C PRO A 174 -6.15 -15.07 0.30
N HIS A 175 -7.04 -14.91 -0.68
CA HIS A 175 -8.41 -14.44 -0.49
C HIS A 175 -8.57 -13.01 0.05
N SER A 176 -7.51 -12.19 0.09
CA SER A 176 -7.61 -10.79 0.49
C SER A 176 -8.70 -10.04 -0.30
N PRO A 177 -9.46 -9.14 0.36
CA PRO A 177 -10.44 -8.27 -0.30
C PRO A 177 -9.85 -7.57 -1.52
N LEU A 178 -10.61 -7.42 -2.60
CA LEU A 178 -10.21 -6.74 -3.84
C LEU A 178 -9.02 -7.34 -4.61
N LEU A 179 -8.12 -8.09 -3.97
CA LEU A 179 -6.83 -8.49 -4.53
C LEU A 179 -6.86 -9.90 -5.10
N MET A 180 -6.14 -10.08 -6.20
CA MET A 180 -5.86 -11.39 -6.76
C MET A 180 -4.80 -12.08 -5.91
N ALA A 181 -5.05 -13.32 -5.49
CA ALA A 181 -4.08 -14.09 -4.73
C ALA A 181 -2.75 -14.24 -5.49
N PRO A 182 -1.59 -14.15 -4.81
CA PRO A 182 -0.30 -14.38 -5.43
C PRO A 182 -0.22 -15.81 -5.97
N LYS A 183 0.46 -15.97 -7.10
CA LYS A 183 0.82 -17.28 -7.66
C LYS A 183 2.32 -17.44 -7.59
N PRO A 184 2.84 -18.59 -7.14
CA PRO A 184 4.28 -18.81 -7.07
C PRO A 184 4.93 -18.71 -8.47
N PRO A 185 6.19 -18.25 -8.55
CA PRO A 185 6.94 -18.25 -9.80
C PRO A 185 7.12 -19.69 -10.30
N ARG A 186 7.17 -19.88 -11.63
CA ARG A 186 7.34 -21.22 -12.23
C ARG A 186 8.71 -21.84 -11.93
N ARG A 187 9.73 -21.01 -11.74
CA ARG A 187 11.10 -21.35 -11.35
C ARG A 187 11.78 -20.11 -10.78
N CYS A 188 12.80 -20.30 -9.96
CA CYS A 188 13.77 -19.28 -9.56
C CYS A 188 15.08 -19.99 -9.17
N ASP A 189 16.21 -19.41 -9.54
CA ASP A 189 17.53 -19.87 -9.13
C ASP A 189 17.95 -19.19 -7.82
N VAL A 190 17.55 -17.92 -7.65
CA VAL A 190 17.69 -17.15 -6.41
C VAL A 190 16.35 -16.51 -6.05
N LEU A 191 15.97 -16.58 -4.77
CA LEU A 191 14.77 -15.97 -4.22
C LEU A 191 15.15 -15.05 -3.06
N VAL A 192 14.84 -13.77 -3.21
CA VAL A 192 14.86 -12.75 -2.14
C VAL A 192 13.42 -12.61 -1.66
N LEU A 193 13.15 -13.14 -0.47
CA LEU A 193 11.81 -13.28 0.11
C LEU A 193 11.69 -12.40 1.35
N GLU A 194 10.58 -11.68 1.49
CA GLU A 194 10.21 -11.02 2.73
C GLU A 194 10.00 -12.03 3.88
N SER A 195 10.04 -11.56 5.12
CA SER A 195 9.87 -12.43 6.29
C SER A 195 9.11 -11.77 7.43
N THR A 196 8.23 -10.80 7.11
CA THR A 196 7.51 -9.98 8.10
C THR A 196 6.75 -10.84 9.11
N TYR A 197 6.17 -11.95 8.63
CA TYR A 197 5.46 -12.94 9.43
C TYR A 197 6.03 -14.36 9.22
N GLY A 198 7.35 -14.46 9.05
CA GLY A 198 8.03 -15.74 8.77
C GLY A 198 7.86 -16.80 9.87
N ASP A 199 7.39 -16.38 11.05
CA ASP A 199 7.15 -17.20 12.25
C ASP A 199 5.65 -17.41 12.57
N GLN A 200 4.72 -16.97 11.71
CA GLN A 200 3.28 -16.98 12.00
C GLN A 200 2.43 -17.56 10.87
N ASP A 201 1.42 -18.34 11.27
CA ASP A 201 0.34 -18.77 10.38
C ASP A 201 -0.79 -17.75 10.33
N HIS A 202 -1.31 -17.49 9.14
CA HIS A 202 -2.40 -16.55 8.95
C HIS A 202 -3.76 -17.22 9.21
N GLU A 203 -4.59 -16.57 10.03
CA GLU A 203 -5.98 -16.98 10.24
C GLU A 203 -6.84 -16.86 8.98
N SER A 204 -7.90 -17.65 8.89
CA SER A 204 -8.80 -17.62 7.75
C SER A 204 -9.50 -16.25 7.61
N ARG A 205 -9.77 -15.83 6.37
CA ARG A 205 -10.55 -14.61 6.11
C ARG A 205 -11.95 -14.68 6.73
N PHE A 206 -12.55 -15.88 6.77
CA PHE A 206 -13.86 -16.09 7.37
C PHE A 206 -13.85 -15.73 8.87
N ASP A 207 -12.90 -16.28 9.62
CA ASP A 207 -12.80 -16.05 11.06
C ASP A 207 -12.48 -14.58 11.38
N ARG A 208 -11.59 -13.95 10.60
CA ARG A 208 -11.28 -12.52 10.73
C ARG A 208 -12.50 -11.64 10.46
N ARG A 209 -13.34 -11.98 9.47
CA ARG A 209 -14.58 -11.24 9.16
C ARG A 209 -15.58 -11.35 10.31
N LEU A 210 -15.77 -12.54 10.87
CA LEU A 210 -16.67 -12.73 12.01
C LEU A 210 -16.14 -12.06 13.29
N ARG A 211 -14.82 -12.05 13.49
CA ARG A 211 -14.20 -11.29 14.58
C ARG A 211 -14.42 -9.79 14.42
N LEU A 212 -14.26 -9.25 13.21
CA LEU A 212 -14.56 -7.84 12.94
C LEU A 212 -16.02 -7.51 13.28
N LYS A 213 -16.96 -8.36 12.84
CA LYS A 213 -18.38 -8.24 13.20
C LYS A 213 -18.58 -8.20 14.72
N ALA A 214 -18.01 -9.17 15.44
CA ALA A 214 -18.15 -9.26 16.89
C ALA A 214 -17.54 -8.06 17.62
N VAL A 215 -16.39 -7.55 17.16
CA VAL A 215 -15.76 -6.34 17.72
C VAL A 215 -16.62 -5.11 17.50
N ILE A 216 -17.21 -4.95 16.32
CA ILE A 216 -18.15 -3.85 16.03
C ILE A 216 -19.36 -3.96 16.97
N GLU A 217 -20.02 -5.11 17.04
CA GLU A 217 -21.21 -5.28 17.88
C GLU A 217 -20.90 -5.05 19.36
N HIS A 218 -19.77 -5.55 19.84
CA HIS A 218 -19.33 -5.35 21.22
C HIS A 218 -19.07 -3.88 21.54
N ALA A 219 -18.34 -3.17 20.69
CA ALA A 219 -17.97 -1.78 20.91
C ALA A 219 -19.16 -0.80 20.88
N LEU A 220 -20.24 -1.17 20.18
CA LEU A 220 -21.43 -0.33 20.04
C LEU A 220 -22.53 -0.70 21.05
N ALA A 221 -22.40 -1.84 21.76
CA ALA A 221 -23.46 -2.41 22.59
C ALA A 221 -23.95 -1.50 23.72
N ASP A 222 -23.07 -0.66 24.27
CA ASP A 222 -23.34 0.27 25.37
C ASP A 222 -23.41 1.74 24.90
N GLY A 223 -23.56 1.97 23.58
CA GLY A 223 -23.57 3.30 22.99
C GLY A 223 -22.18 3.84 22.64
N GLY A 224 -21.13 3.04 22.79
CA GLY A 224 -19.76 3.39 22.44
C GLY A 224 -19.49 3.57 20.94
N THR A 225 -18.30 4.08 20.63
CA THR A 225 -17.78 4.27 19.26
C THR A 225 -16.58 3.34 19.04
N LEU A 226 -16.50 2.70 17.88
CA LEU A 226 -15.32 1.94 17.49
C LEU A 226 -14.33 2.84 16.73
N LEU A 227 -13.15 3.07 17.31
CA LEU A 227 -12.04 3.74 16.64
C LEU A 227 -11.07 2.69 16.10
N ILE A 228 -10.81 2.73 14.79
CA ILE A 228 -9.90 1.83 14.09
C ILE A 228 -8.73 2.66 13.52
N PRO A 229 -7.56 2.65 14.17
CA PRO A 229 -6.33 3.15 13.58
C PRO A 229 -6.00 2.28 12.36
N ALA A 230 -5.92 2.88 11.17
CA ALA A 230 -5.63 2.14 9.95
C ALA A 230 -4.63 2.88 9.06
N PHE A 231 -3.80 2.11 8.36
CA PHE A 231 -3.00 2.63 7.26
C PHE A 231 -3.92 3.03 6.10
N SER A 232 -3.75 4.26 5.62
CA SER A 232 -4.58 4.87 4.56
C SER A 232 -4.60 4.10 3.24
N LEU A 233 -3.59 3.25 3.00
CA LEU A 233 -3.44 2.41 1.81
C LEU A 233 -3.41 0.91 2.20
N GLY A 234 -4.26 0.12 1.56
CA GLY A 234 -4.43 -1.31 1.80
C GLY A 234 -5.47 -1.56 2.87
N ARG A 235 -5.07 -1.47 4.15
CA ARG A 235 -5.91 -1.90 5.29
C ARG A 235 -7.24 -1.17 5.38
N THR A 236 -7.28 0.15 5.14
CA THR A 236 -8.55 0.89 5.11
C THR A 236 -9.50 0.33 4.05
N GLN A 237 -9.01 0.06 2.84
CA GLN A 237 -9.85 -0.43 1.75
C GLN A 237 -10.34 -1.86 2.01
N ASP A 238 -9.50 -2.72 2.61
CA ASP A 238 -9.91 -4.06 3.05
C ASP A 238 -11.03 -4.01 4.09
N LEU A 239 -10.89 -3.13 5.10
CA LEU A 239 -11.91 -2.97 6.14
C LEU A 239 -13.21 -2.42 5.56
N LEU A 240 -13.17 -1.43 4.68
CA LEU A 240 -14.37 -0.92 4.01
C LEU A 240 -15.08 -2.01 3.23
N TYR A 241 -14.34 -2.85 2.50
CA TYR A 241 -14.89 -3.97 1.76
C TYR A 241 -15.56 -5.01 2.67
N GLU A 242 -14.92 -5.36 3.79
CA GLU A 242 -15.49 -6.32 4.75
C GLU A 242 -16.69 -5.74 5.50
N ILE A 243 -16.65 -4.48 5.90
CA ILE A 243 -17.79 -3.82 6.56
C ILE A 243 -18.98 -3.72 5.60
N GLU A 244 -18.77 -3.37 4.33
CA GLU A 244 -19.84 -3.41 3.32
C GLU A 244 -20.40 -4.82 3.14
N SER A 245 -19.55 -5.84 3.21
CA SER A 245 -19.98 -7.26 3.21
C SER A 245 -20.92 -7.57 4.37
N LEU A 246 -20.52 -7.16 5.58
CA LEU A 246 -21.31 -7.36 6.79
C LEU A 246 -22.63 -6.59 6.76
N ILE A 247 -22.65 -5.36 6.23
CA ILE A 247 -23.88 -4.59 6.07
C ILE A 247 -24.82 -5.27 5.07
N ALA A 248 -24.30 -5.78 3.95
CA ALA A 248 -25.13 -6.49 2.98
C ALA A 248 -25.69 -7.80 3.55
N GLU A 249 -24.90 -8.55 4.32
CA GLU A 249 -25.28 -9.85 4.90
C GLU A 249 -26.22 -9.70 6.10
N PHE A 250 -25.96 -8.72 6.98
CA PHE A 250 -26.61 -8.57 8.28
C PHE A 250 -27.43 -7.27 8.42
N GLY A 251 -27.69 -6.54 7.34
CA GLY A 251 -28.27 -5.19 7.36
C GLY A 251 -29.58 -5.03 8.16
N GLN A 252 -30.38 -6.09 8.27
CA GLN A 252 -31.64 -6.11 9.05
C GLN A 252 -31.44 -6.52 10.51
N HIS A 253 -30.29 -7.08 10.87
CA HIS A 253 -29.94 -7.41 12.24
C HIS A 253 -29.47 -6.17 13.00
N CYS A 254 -29.59 -6.23 14.32
CA CYS A 254 -29.08 -5.20 15.20
C CYS A 254 -27.56 -5.30 15.29
N ALA A 255 -26.85 -4.21 14.99
CA ALA A 255 -25.44 -4.03 15.33
C ALA A 255 -25.28 -3.61 16.81
N ALA A 256 -26.28 -2.93 17.38
CA ALA A 256 -26.38 -2.56 18.78
C ALA A 256 -27.85 -2.37 19.19
N PRO A 257 -28.21 -2.21 20.48
CA PRO A 257 -29.58 -1.92 20.88
C PRO A 257 -30.15 -0.71 20.13
N ASN A 258 -31.25 -0.91 19.39
CA ASN A 258 -31.91 0.10 18.55
C ASN A 258 -31.08 0.64 17.37
N LEU A 259 -30.03 -0.06 16.94
CA LEU A 259 -29.21 0.29 15.77
C LEU A 259 -29.05 -0.92 14.85
N ALA A 260 -29.67 -0.88 13.68
CA ALA A 260 -29.46 -1.92 12.66
C ALA A 260 -28.13 -1.74 11.91
N TRP A 261 -27.53 -2.82 11.41
CA TRP A 261 -26.31 -2.76 10.60
C TRP A 261 -26.41 -1.80 9.42
N ARG A 262 -27.57 -1.74 8.74
CA ARG A 262 -27.80 -0.80 7.62
C ARG A 262 -27.81 0.68 8.02
N GLN A 263 -27.92 0.99 9.32
CA GLN A 263 -27.95 2.35 9.85
C GLN A 263 -26.60 2.76 10.45
N LEU A 264 -25.59 1.89 10.41
CA LEU A 264 -24.28 2.17 10.96
C LEU A 264 -23.66 3.36 10.24
N GLU A 265 -23.14 4.34 10.97
CA GLU A 265 -22.35 5.42 10.39
C GLU A 265 -20.87 5.02 10.39
N ILE A 266 -20.22 5.06 9.22
CA ILE A 266 -18.81 4.73 9.06
C ILE A 266 -18.08 5.94 8.52
N VAL A 267 -17.09 6.42 9.24
CA VAL A 267 -16.30 7.60 8.89
C VAL A 267 -14.88 7.18 8.55
N VAL A 268 -14.41 7.53 7.35
CA VAL A 268 -12.99 7.46 7.01
C VAL A 268 -12.42 8.86 7.11
N ASP A 269 -11.55 9.06 8.10
CA ASP A 269 -10.95 10.36 8.37
C ASP A 269 -9.44 10.34 8.15
N SER A 270 -9.09 10.48 6.87
CA SER A 270 -7.73 10.62 6.40
C SER A 270 -7.77 11.12 4.95
N PRO A 271 -7.17 12.28 4.64
CA PRO A 271 -7.09 12.80 3.27
C PRO A 271 -6.44 11.79 2.32
N LEU A 272 -5.39 11.14 2.82
CA LEU A 272 -4.68 10.10 2.08
C LEU A 272 -5.59 8.90 1.82
N ALA A 273 -6.36 8.45 2.81
CA ALA A 273 -7.29 7.34 2.64
C ALA A 273 -8.44 7.69 1.69
N ALA A 274 -8.96 8.92 1.76
CA ALA A 274 -9.97 9.44 0.84
C ALA A 274 -9.47 9.37 -0.61
N ASN A 275 -8.27 9.91 -0.85
CA ASN A 275 -7.63 9.91 -2.16
C ASN A 275 -7.37 8.48 -2.67
N PHE A 276 -6.76 7.61 -1.86
CA PHE A 276 -6.49 6.22 -2.27
C PHE A 276 -7.77 5.42 -2.52
N THR A 277 -8.81 5.63 -1.73
CA THR A 277 -10.11 4.98 -1.97
C THR A 277 -10.70 5.42 -3.31
N ALA A 278 -10.59 6.71 -3.66
CA ALA A 278 -11.00 7.20 -4.98
C ALA A 278 -10.14 6.62 -6.12
N LEU A 279 -8.82 6.49 -5.93
CA LEU A 279 -7.93 5.87 -6.92
C LEU A 279 -8.21 4.36 -7.09
N TYR A 280 -8.44 3.63 -6.01
CA TYR A 280 -8.81 2.22 -6.05
C TYR A 280 -10.10 1.98 -6.83
N ARG A 281 -11.08 2.89 -6.73
CA ARG A 281 -12.32 2.86 -7.53
C ARG A 281 -12.09 3.06 -9.03
N LYS A 282 -11.02 3.74 -9.45
CA LYS A 282 -10.63 3.85 -10.87
C LYS A 282 -9.95 2.58 -11.38
N LEU A 283 -9.43 1.76 -10.47
CA LEU A 283 -8.68 0.54 -10.76
C LEU A 283 -9.53 -0.74 -10.67
N LYS A 284 -10.87 -0.62 -10.79
CA LYS A 284 -11.82 -1.76 -10.83
C LYS A 284 -11.42 -2.90 -11.78
N PRO A 285 -10.85 -2.65 -12.98
CA PRO A 285 -10.40 -3.74 -13.86
C PRO A 285 -9.32 -4.64 -13.25
N PHE A 286 -8.61 -4.16 -12.23
CA PHE A 286 -7.58 -4.91 -11.51
C PHE A 286 -8.09 -5.62 -10.26
N TRP A 287 -9.36 -5.45 -9.91
CA TRP A 287 -9.96 -6.14 -8.77
C TRP A 287 -10.15 -7.63 -9.06
N ASN A 288 -10.20 -8.43 -7.99
CA ASN A 288 -10.48 -9.85 -8.11
C ASN A 288 -11.91 -10.13 -8.58
N LYS A 289 -12.17 -11.38 -8.96
CA LYS A 289 -13.47 -11.81 -9.50
C LYS A 289 -14.63 -11.63 -8.52
N GLU A 290 -14.40 -11.83 -7.22
CA GLU A 290 -15.41 -11.64 -6.17
C GLU A 290 -15.87 -10.18 -6.13
N ALA A 291 -14.92 -9.24 -6.13
CA ALA A 291 -15.21 -7.81 -6.12
C ALA A 291 -15.86 -7.34 -7.42
N GLN A 292 -15.52 -7.95 -8.57
CA GLN A 292 -16.19 -7.68 -9.84
C GLN A 292 -17.65 -8.15 -9.84
N ALA A 293 -17.93 -9.36 -9.35
CA ALA A 293 -19.30 -9.88 -9.23
C ALA A 293 -20.17 -8.97 -8.35
N ARG A 294 -19.63 -8.44 -7.25
CA ARG A 294 -20.35 -7.47 -6.41
C ARG A 294 -20.74 -6.19 -7.17
N LEU A 295 -19.88 -5.69 -8.05
CA LEU A 295 -20.21 -4.53 -8.87
C LEU A 295 -21.37 -4.84 -9.83
N GLU A 296 -21.42 -6.05 -10.37
CA GLU A 296 -22.51 -6.52 -11.25
C GLU A 296 -23.83 -6.64 -10.48
N GLU A 297 -23.77 -6.97 -9.18
CA GLU A 297 -24.92 -6.96 -8.25
C GLU A 297 -25.34 -5.53 -7.83
N GLY A 298 -24.69 -4.48 -8.33
CA GLY A 298 -24.96 -3.09 -7.95
C GLY A 298 -24.38 -2.68 -6.60
N ARG A 299 -23.52 -3.51 -6.00
CA ARG A 299 -22.85 -3.21 -4.73
C ARG A 299 -21.59 -2.39 -4.95
N HIS A 300 -21.23 -1.57 -3.97
CA HIS A 300 -20.10 -0.64 -4.06
C HIS A 300 -19.22 -0.70 -2.80
N PRO A 301 -18.32 -1.69 -2.68
CA PRO A 301 -17.54 -1.96 -1.45
C PRO A 301 -16.66 -0.81 -0.94
N LEU A 302 -16.37 0.19 -1.79
CA LEU A 302 -15.56 1.37 -1.46
C LEU A 302 -16.34 2.70 -1.59
N ALA A 303 -17.66 2.64 -1.76
CA ALA A 303 -18.54 3.81 -1.94
C ALA A 303 -20.01 3.45 -1.65
N PHE A 304 -20.27 2.97 -0.43
CA PHE A 304 -21.60 2.56 0.03
C PHE A 304 -22.27 3.66 0.90
N GLU A 305 -23.58 3.57 1.07
CA GLU A 305 -24.43 4.63 1.66
C GLU A 305 -23.98 5.07 3.06
N GLN A 306 -23.54 4.13 3.89
CA GLN A 306 -23.10 4.34 5.26
C GLN A 306 -21.74 5.03 5.39
N LEU A 307 -20.99 5.16 4.30
CA LEU A 307 -19.62 5.66 4.30
C LEU A 307 -19.56 7.19 4.12
N THR A 308 -19.06 7.88 5.15
CA THR A 308 -18.65 9.28 5.09
C THR A 308 -17.13 9.38 4.98
N VAL A 309 -16.64 10.12 3.99
CA VAL A 309 -15.20 10.35 3.80
C VAL A 309 -14.87 11.80 4.15
N VAL A 310 -13.97 11.98 5.11
CA VAL A 310 -13.56 13.29 5.62
C VAL A 310 -12.19 13.63 5.06
N ASP A 311 -12.17 14.68 4.24
CA ASP A 311 -10.94 15.17 3.58
C ASP A 311 -10.44 16.47 4.19
N SER A 312 -11.32 17.46 4.41
CA SER A 312 -10.89 18.76 4.92
C SER A 312 -10.59 18.75 6.42
N HIS A 313 -9.70 19.65 6.87
CA HIS A 313 -9.43 19.82 8.30
C HIS A 313 -10.67 20.32 9.06
N GLN A 314 -11.49 21.14 8.42
CA GLN A 314 -12.71 21.66 9.04
C GLN A 314 -13.73 20.54 9.28
N ASP A 315 -13.94 19.68 8.28
CA ASP A 315 -14.85 18.53 8.41
C ASP A 315 -14.35 17.53 9.45
N HIS A 316 -13.03 17.36 9.58
CA HIS A 316 -12.42 16.58 10.65
C HIS A 316 -12.81 17.13 12.04
N LEU A 317 -12.64 18.44 12.26
CA LEU A 317 -13.03 19.04 13.54
C LEU A 317 -14.54 18.91 13.80
N HIS A 318 -15.38 19.04 12.77
CA HIS A 318 -16.81 18.80 12.90
C HIS A 318 -17.13 17.35 13.26
N ALA A 319 -16.46 16.37 12.64
CA ALA A 319 -16.66 14.95 12.93
C ALA A 319 -16.26 14.61 14.37
N VAL A 320 -15.12 15.14 14.85
CA VAL A 320 -14.69 14.97 16.25
C VAL A 320 -15.66 15.63 17.24
N GLN A 321 -16.18 16.82 16.92
CA GLN A 321 -17.17 17.48 17.78
C GLN A 321 -18.52 16.76 17.78
N TYR A 322 -18.94 16.23 16.63
CA TYR A 322 -20.13 15.40 16.50
C TYR A 322 -20.00 14.12 17.33
N LEU A 323 -18.81 13.49 17.36
CA LEU A 323 -18.49 12.37 18.25
C LEU A 323 -18.77 12.72 19.71
N ALA A 324 -18.09 13.76 20.20
CA ALA A 324 -18.11 14.12 21.61
C ALA A 324 -19.51 14.50 22.09
N ARG A 325 -20.36 15.05 21.21
CA ARG A 325 -21.70 15.54 21.56
C ARG A 325 -22.81 14.52 21.38
N SER A 326 -22.79 13.74 20.30
CA SER A 326 -23.95 12.94 19.89
C SER A 326 -24.16 11.69 20.75
N ARG A 327 -23.09 11.13 21.34
CA ARG A 327 -23.09 9.80 22.00
C ARG A 327 -23.76 8.71 21.15
N LYS A 328 -23.79 8.90 19.82
CA LYS A 328 -24.30 7.90 18.89
C LYS A 328 -23.20 6.87 18.64
N PRO A 329 -23.54 5.59 18.43
CA PRO A 329 -22.56 4.59 18.04
C PRO A 329 -22.17 4.78 16.57
N PHE A 330 -20.87 4.76 16.28
CA PHE A 330 -20.34 4.79 14.90
C PHE A 330 -18.96 4.15 14.84
N VAL A 331 -18.45 3.97 13.62
CA VAL A 331 -17.13 3.41 13.34
C VAL A 331 -16.27 4.47 12.68
N VAL A 332 -15.08 4.76 13.22
CA VAL A 332 -14.12 5.69 12.62
C VAL A 332 -12.87 4.96 12.21
N LEU A 333 -12.50 5.04 10.93
CA LEU A 333 -11.20 4.65 10.43
C LEU A 333 -10.36 5.91 10.25
N ALA A 334 -9.35 6.10 11.10
CA ALA A 334 -8.51 7.30 11.08
C ALA A 334 -7.02 6.94 11.06
N GLY A 335 -6.22 7.76 10.37
CA GLY A 335 -4.76 7.65 10.38
C GLY A 335 -4.12 8.40 11.56
N SER A 336 -2.92 8.04 12.03
CA SER A 336 -2.04 6.97 11.52
C SER A 336 -2.34 5.60 12.14
N GLY A 337 -2.08 4.52 11.39
CA GLY A 337 -2.40 3.14 11.81
C GLY A 337 -1.68 2.64 13.07
N MET A 338 -0.65 3.36 13.54
CA MET A 338 0.11 3.04 14.75
C MET A 338 -0.15 4.02 15.90
N CYS A 339 -1.13 4.93 15.77
CA CYS A 339 -1.46 5.95 16.79
C CYS A 339 -0.25 6.82 17.22
N THR A 340 0.73 7.02 16.34
CA THR A 340 1.91 7.87 16.61
C THR A 340 1.65 9.35 16.29
N GLY A 341 0.54 9.65 15.63
CA GLY A 341 0.15 10.98 15.19
C GLY A 341 -1.09 10.94 14.29
N GLY A 342 -1.36 12.04 13.60
CA GLY A 342 -2.49 12.14 12.67
C GLY A 342 -3.84 12.38 13.34
N ARG A 343 -4.91 12.24 12.55
CA ARG A 343 -6.30 12.56 12.94
C ARG A 343 -6.85 11.63 14.02
N VAL A 344 -6.36 10.39 14.11
CA VAL A 344 -6.76 9.41 15.14
C VAL A 344 -6.53 9.92 16.56
N ILE A 345 -5.48 10.74 16.77
CA ILE A 345 -5.18 11.33 18.09
C ILE A 345 -6.30 12.28 18.57
N ASN A 346 -6.94 12.99 17.65
CA ASN A 346 -8.01 13.92 18.02
C ASN A 346 -9.27 13.17 18.45
N TYR A 347 -9.55 12.03 17.80
CA TYR A 347 -10.63 11.12 18.22
C TYR A 347 -10.34 10.46 19.56
N LEU A 348 -9.11 10.04 19.84
CA LEU A 348 -8.72 9.44 21.12
C LEU A 348 -8.78 10.41 22.31
N LYS A 349 -8.66 11.72 22.05
CA LYS A 349 -8.72 12.78 23.07
C LYS A 349 -10.14 13.24 23.39
N ALA A 350 -11.07 13.07 22.45
CA ALA A 350 -12.46 13.44 22.56
C ALA A 350 -13.24 12.37 23.32
#